data_AF-A0A010RVS0-F1
#
_entry.id   AF-A0A010RVS0-F1
#
_cell.length_a   1.000
_cell.length_b   1.000
_cell.length_c   1.000
_cell.angle_alpha   90.00
_cell.angle_beta   90.00
_cell.angle_gamma   90.00
#
_symmetry.space_group_name_H-M   'P 1'
#
loop_
_entity.id
_entity.type
_entity.pdbx_description
1 polymer ?
#
loop_
_entity_poly.entity_id
_entity_poly.type
_entity_poly.pdbx_seq_one_letter_code
_entity_poly.pdbx_strand_id
1 'polypeptide(L)'
;MSTKCSKPFLGETYYQQHKGEGLKIIAISMDEPEDDPMVHKVMAHYSYPAAFQRDADFKGFGRIWRLPMTYIIDRQGVVLKDGSVGDPKIDRPLLDKLVTPLLTAH
;
A
#
# COMPACT_ATOMS: atom_id res chain seq x y z
N MET A 1 16.56 -2.51 20.38
CA MET A 1 15.27 -3.19 20.10
C MET A 1 14.15 -2.19 20.30
N SER A 2 13.55 -1.68 19.22
CA SER A 2 12.41 -0.76 19.30
C SER A 2 11.16 -1.51 18.80
N THR A 3 10.32 -1.89 19.74
CA THR A 3 9.00 -2.49 19.52
C THR A 3 8.06 -1.40 18.98
N LYS A 4 8.14 -1.11 17.67
CA LYS A 4 7.09 -0.37 16.95
C LYS A 4 5.97 -1.32 16.52
N CYS A 5 5.40 -2.06 17.46
CA CYS A 5 4.33 -3.04 17.20
C CYS A 5 3.12 -2.79 18.12
N SER A 6 2.56 -1.58 18.13
CA SER A 6 1.34 -1.29 18.90
C SER A 6 0.37 -0.28 18.29
N LYS A 7 0.59 0.19 17.06
CA LYS A 7 -0.47 0.89 16.33
C LYS A 7 -0.91 0.01 15.17
N PRO A 8 -2.20 -0.37 15.07
CA PRO A 8 -2.67 -0.97 13.84
C PRO A 8 -2.37 0.04 12.73
N PHE A 9 -1.54 -0.40 11.77
CA PHE A 9 -1.23 0.38 10.59
C PHE A 9 -2.56 0.76 9.95
N LEU A 10 -2.78 2.04 9.66
CA LEU A 10 -4.06 2.51 9.12
C LEU A 10 -4.52 1.68 7.92
N GLY A 11 -3.57 1.28 7.06
CA GLY A 11 -3.82 0.39 5.93
C GLY A 11 -4.37 -0.98 6.33
N GLU A 12 -3.88 -1.57 7.43
CA GLU A 12 -4.36 -2.84 7.96
C GLU A 12 -5.80 -2.73 8.47
N THR A 13 -6.11 -1.72 9.29
CA THR A 13 -7.49 -1.52 9.78
C THR A 13 -8.47 -1.28 8.64
N TYR A 14 -8.11 -0.39 7.70
CA TYR A 14 -8.96 -0.07 6.55
C TYR A 14 -9.12 -1.29 5.63
N TYR A 15 -8.06 -2.05 5.41
CA TYR A 15 -8.12 -3.29 4.65
C TYR A 15 -9.06 -4.31 5.28
N GLN A 16 -8.92 -4.58 6.58
CA GLN A 16 -9.77 -5.56 7.26
C GLN A 16 -11.26 -5.20 7.17
N GLN A 17 -11.59 -3.92 7.25
CA GLN A 17 -12.96 -3.43 7.14
C GLN A 17 -13.52 -3.62 5.72
N HIS A 18 -12.72 -3.34 4.69
CA HIS A 18 -13.22 -3.21 3.31
C HIS A 18 -12.76 -4.32 2.35
N LYS A 19 -11.95 -5.30 2.78
CA LYS A 19 -11.43 -6.38 1.90
C LYS A 19 -12.53 -7.22 1.23
N GLY A 20 -13.71 -7.28 1.83
CA GLY A 20 -14.90 -7.95 1.27
C GLY A 20 -15.65 -7.12 0.23
N GLU A 21 -15.36 -5.83 0.11
CA GLU A 21 -16.07 -4.86 -0.74
C GLU A 21 -15.33 -4.60 -2.08
N GLY A 22 -14.34 -5.44 -2.38
CA GLY A 22 -13.52 -5.30 -3.59
C GLY A 22 -12.24 -4.49 -3.40
N LEU A 23 -11.93 -4.01 -2.19
CA LEU A 23 -10.65 -3.38 -1.89
C LEU A 23 -9.50 -4.40 -2.02
N LYS A 24 -8.45 -4.00 -2.74
CA LYS A 24 -7.18 -4.73 -2.82
C LYS A 24 -6.05 -3.79 -2.39
N ILE A 25 -5.14 -4.32 -1.59
CA ILE A 25 -3.88 -3.67 -1.22
C ILE A 25 -2.77 -4.66 -1.55
N ILE A 26 -1.67 -4.16 -2.09
CA ILE A 26 -0.44 -4.92 -2.31
C ILE A 26 0.71 -4.07 -1.77
N ALA A 27 1.48 -4.62 -0.84
CA ALA A 27 2.72 -3.99 -0.39
C ALA A 27 3.89 -4.45 -1.26
N ILE A 28 4.66 -3.50 -1.78
CA ILE A 28 5.86 -3.80 -2.57
C ILE A 28 7.08 -3.40 -1.75
N SER A 29 7.94 -4.36 -1.42
CA SER A 29 9.25 -4.08 -0.84
C SER A 29 10.20 -3.62 -1.93
N MET A 30 11.00 -2.62 -1.56
CA MET A 30 11.99 -1.95 -2.39
C MET A 30 13.42 -2.26 -1.92
N ASP A 31 13.54 -3.15 -0.92
CA ASP A 31 14.80 -3.51 -0.29
C ASP A 31 15.63 -4.42 -1.21
N GLU A 32 16.93 -4.50 -0.93
CA GLU A 32 17.86 -5.31 -1.71
C GLU A 32 17.75 -6.80 -1.33
N PRO A 33 18.13 -7.75 -2.21
CA PRO A 33 18.01 -9.19 -1.94
C PRO A 33 18.68 -9.67 -0.63
N GLU A 34 19.71 -8.97 -0.17
CA GLU A 34 20.42 -9.23 1.08
C GLU A 34 19.50 -9.11 2.31
N ASP A 35 18.44 -8.29 2.21
CA ASP A 35 17.47 -8.05 3.29
C ASP A 35 16.23 -8.96 3.21
N ASP A 36 16.14 -9.82 2.19
CA ASP A 36 14.99 -10.72 1.96
C ASP A 36 14.52 -11.49 3.21
N PRO A 37 15.41 -12.08 4.04
CA PRO A 37 14.98 -12.81 5.23
C PRO A 37 14.26 -11.92 6.25
N MET A 38 14.62 -10.63 6.32
CA MET A 38 13.94 -9.66 7.18
C MET A 38 12.63 -9.22 6.55
N VAL A 39 12.64 -8.90 5.26
CA VAL A 39 11.44 -8.49 4.52
C VAL A 39 10.35 -9.54 4.61
N HIS A 40 10.68 -10.83 4.43
CA HIS A 40 9.74 -11.92 4.58
C HIS A 40 9.08 -11.98 5.96
N LYS A 41 9.85 -11.74 7.04
CA LYS A 41 9.30 -11.69 8.40
C LYS A 41 8.32 -10.53 8.56
N VAL A 42 8.64 -9.36 8.01
CA VAL A 42 7.75 -8.20 8.04
C VAL A 42 6.48 -8.46 7.24
N MET A 43 6.61 -8.98 6.02
CA MET A 43 5.48 -9.29 5.14
C MET A 43 4.51 -10.32 5.76
N ALA A 44 5.02 -11.28 6.53
CA ALA A 44 4.20 -12.27 7.23
C ALA A 44 3.24 -11.67 8.28
N HIS A 45 3.45 -10.40 8.67
CA HIS A 45 2.54 -9.68 9.58
C HIS A 45 1.42 -8.93 8.87
N TYR A 46 1.43 -8.83 7.54
CA TYR A 46 0.36 -8.18 6.78
C TYR A 46 -0.76 -9.16 6.48
N SER A 47 -2.01 -8.68 6.54
CA SER A 47 -3.16 -9.51 6.13
C SER A 47 -3.49 -9.38 4.65
N TYR A 48 -2.83 -8.47 3.94
CA TYR A 48 -2.91 -8.31 2.50
C TYR A 48 -1.63 -8.81 1.82
N PRO A 49 -1.70 -9.18 0.52
CA PRO A 49 -0.52 -9.63 -0.22
C PRO A 49 0.64 -8.65 -0.20
N ALA A 50 1.85 -9.19 -0.24
CA ALA A 50 3.07 -8.43 -0.43
C ALA A 50 3.98 -9.10 -1.45
N ALA A 51 4.78 -8.31 -2.16
CA ALA A 51 5.71 -8.77 -3.19
C ALA A 51 7.00 -7.95 -3.17
N PHE A 52 8.03 -8.44 -3.85
CA PHE A 52 9.27 -7.69 -4.05
C PHE A 52 9.19 -6.89 -5.35
N GLN A 53 9.87 -5.75 -5.39
CA GLN A 53 10.03 -4.93 -6.59
C GLN A 53 10.41 -5.76 -7.82
N ARG A 54 11.37 -6.68 -7.66
CA ARG A 54 11.94 -7.49 -8.75
C ARG A 54 10.94 -8.45 -9.41
N ASP A 55 9.80 -8.69 -8.75
CA ASP A 55 8.71 -9.52 -9.28
C ASP A 55 7.62 -8.69 -9.96
N ALA A 56 7.76 -7.36 -10.01
CA ALA A 56 6.79 -6.43 -10.56
C ALA A 56 7.35 -5.67 -11.78
N ASP A 57 6.50 -5.39 -12.78
CA ASP A 57 6.79 -4.35 -13.77
C ASP A 57 6.28 -3.01 -13.25
N PHE A 58 7.19 -2.20 -12.71
CA PHE A 58 6.87 -0.92 -12.10
C PHE A 58 7.38 0.29 -12.90
N LYS A 59 7.80 0.10 -14.16
CA LYS A 59 8.31 1.21 -15.01
C LYS A 59 7.30 2.35 -15.15
N GLY A 60 6.01 2.03 -15.12
CA GLY A 60 4.91 3.00 -15.20
C GLY A 60 4.76 3.91 -13.97
N PHE A 61 5.37 3.56 -12.83
CA PHE A 61 5.30 4.38 -11.60
C PHE A 61 6.39 5.47 -11.53
N GLY A 62 7.27 5.53 -12.55
CA GLY A 62 8.31 6.54 -12.65
C GLY A 62 9.48 6.30 -11.70
N ARG A 63 10.25 7.35 -11.43
CA ARG A 63 11.46 7.26 -10.58
C ARG A 63 11.05 7.19 -9.11
N ILE A 64 11.54 6.17 -8.41
CA ILE A 64 11.35 6.03 -6.97
C ILE A 64 12.49 6.78 -6.27
N TRP A 65 12.14 7.87 -5.58
CA TRP A 65 13.11 8.77 -4.94
C TRP A 65 12.82 9.02 -3.46
N ARG A 66 11.68 8.54 -2.96
CA ARG A 66 11.27 8.62 -1.56
C ARG A 66 10.47 7.38 -1.17
N LEU A 67 10.56 6.96 0.09
CA LEU A 67 9.72 5.91 0.65
C LEU A 67 9.12 6.38 1.98
N PRO A 68 7.89 5.95 2.33
CA PRO A 68 6.99 5.12 1.52
C PRO A 68 6.32 5.91 0.38
N MET A 69 5.97 5.21 -0.70
CA MET A 69 5.14 5.71 -1.79
C MET A 69 3.86 4.87 -1.87
N THR A 70 2.71 5.53 -1.94
CA THR A 70 1.40 4.86 -2.01
C THR A 70 0.60 5.43 -3.16
N TYR A 71 0.11 4.52 -4.00
CA TYR A 71 -0.76 4.84 -5.12
C TYR A 71 -2.17 4.37 -4.82
N ILE A 72 -3.15 5.20 -5.14
CA ILE A 72 -4.58 4.83 -5.11
C ILE A 72 -5.05 4.79 -6.55
N ILE A 73 -5.51 3.62 -6.99
CA ILE A 73 -5.90 3.34 -8.36
C ILE A 73 -7.35 2.82 -8.32
N ASP A 74 -8.22 3.38 -9.17
CA ASP A 74 -9.59 2.91 -9.29
C ASP A 74 -9.72 1.64 -10.16
N ARG A 75 -10.96 1.13 -10.32
CA ARG A 75 -11.22 -0.08 -11.09
C ARG A 75 -10.94 0.07 -12.59
N GLN A 76 -10.89 1.30 -13.09
CA GLN A 76 -10.59 1.61 -14.50
C GLN A 76 -9.08 1.80 -14.73
N GLY A 77 -8.26 1.69 -13.68
CA GLY A 77 -6.82 1.88 -13.76
C GLY A 77 -6.40 3.35 -13.67
N VAL A 78 -7.29 4.26 -13.28
CA VAL A 78 -6.97 5.68 -13.13
C VAL A 78 -6.31 5.92 -11.77
N VAL A 79 -5.18 6.62 -11.78
CA VAL A 79 -4.47 7.02 -10.56
C VAL A 79 -5.18 8.22 -9.92
N LEU A 80 -5.84 7.99 -8.80
CA LEU A 80 -6.51 9.03 -8.01
C LEU A 80 -5.56 9.71 -7.01
N LYS A 81 -4.52 8.99 -6.59
CA LYS A 81 -3.41 9.55 -5.82
C LYS A 81 -2.09 8.96 -6.27
N ASP A 82 -1.18 9.84 -6.66
CA ASP A 82 0.20 9.51 -6.97
C ASP A 82 1.08 9.73 -5.74
N GLY A 83 1.78 8.68 -5.31
CA GLY A 83 2.68 8.72 -4.16
C GLY A 83 4.02 9.42 -4.43
N SER A 84 4.38 9.63 -5.69
CA SER A 84 5.64 10.27 -6.11
C SER A 84 5.62 11.79 -6.02
N VAL A 85 4.43 12.39 -5.94
CA VAL A 85 4.23 13.86 -5.92
C VAL A 85 3.35 14.29 -4.74
N GLY A 86 3.46 15.57 -4.37
CA GLY A 86 2.65 16.17 -3.31
C GLY A 86 2.87 15.54 -1.93
N ASP A 87 1.84 15.65 -1.07
CA ASP A 87 1.84 15.16 0.30
C ASP A 87 1.81 13.61 0.33
N PRO A 88 2.80 12.93 0.93
CA PRO A 88 2.83 11.47 1.03
C PRO A 88 1.84 10.90 2.06
N LYS A 89 1.16 11.75 2.84
CA LYS A 89 0.25 11.32 3.91
C LYS A 89 -0.90 10.47 3.36
N ILE A 90 -1.09 9.32 3.98
CA ILE A 90 -2.29 8.48 3.87
C ILE A 90 -2.95 8.47 5.25
N ASP A 91 -4.13 9.09 5.35
CA ASP A 91 -4.94 9.11 6.57
C ASP A 91 -6.38 8.66 6.30
N ARG A 92 -7.14 8.42 7.38
CA ARG A 92 -8.52 7.92 7.27
C ARG A 92 -9.41 8.89 6.46
N PRO A 93 -9.39 10.21 6.69
CA PRO A 93 -10.16 11.15 5.88
C PRO A 93 -9.86 11.07 4.38
N LEU A 94 -8.58 10.91 3.99
CA LEU A 94 -8.21 10.76 2.60
C LEU A 94 -8.77 9.47 1.98
N LEU A 95 -8.66 8.34 2.70
CA LEU A 95 -9.20 7.06 2.25
C LEU A 95 -10.72 7.09 2.15
N ASP A 96 -11.40 7.71 3.12
CA ASP A 96 -12.86 7.87 3.09
C ASP A 96 -13.31 8.76 1.92
N LYS A 97 -12.50 9.74 1.52
CA LYS A 97 -12.77 10.60 0.37
C LYS A 97 -12.51 9.91 -0.97
N LEU A 98 -11.41 9.18 -1.09
CA LEU A 98 -10.94 8.66 -2.39
C LEU A 98 -11.31 7.21 -2.66
N VAL A 99 -11.32 6.36 -1.63
CA VAL A 99 -11.47 4.91 -1.77
C VAL A 99 -12.89 4.47 -1.46
N THR A 100 -13.47 4.91 -0.34
CA THR A 100 -14.81 4.47 0.09
C THR A 100 -15.89 4.65 -0.99
N PRO A 101 -15.95 5.74 -1.77
CA PRO A 101 -16.93 5.88 -2.85
C PRO A 101 -16.77 4.87 -4.00
N LEU A 102 -15.55 4.33 -4.20
CA LEU A 102 -15.27 3.33 -5.24
C LEU A 102 -15.72 1.92 -4.83
N LEU A 103 -15.90 1.70 -3.54
CA LEU A 103 -16.34 0.41 -2.99
C LEU A 103 -17.85 0.23 -3.13
N THR A 104 -18.61 1.32 -3.06
CA THR A 104 -20.08 1.32 -3.09
C THR A 104 -20.67 1.48 -4.49
N ALA A 105 -19.87 1.95 -5.47
CA ALA A 105 -20.27 1.98 -6.87
C ALA A 105 -20.22 0.56 -7.46
N HIS A 106 -21.40 -0.07 -7.57
CA HIS A 106 -21.59 -1.36 -8.26
C HIS A 106 -22.00 -1.15 -9.71
#